data_AF-A0A925U556-F1
#
_entry.id   AF-A0A925U556-F1
#
_cell.length_a   1.000
_cell.length_b   1.000
_cell.length_c   1.000
_cell.angle_alpha   90.00
_cell.angle_beta   90.00
_cell.angle_gamma   90.00
#
_symmetry.space_group_name_H-M   'P 1'
#
loop_
_entity.id
_entity.type
_entity.pdbx_description
1 polymer ?
#
loop_
_entity_poly.entity_id
_entity_poly.type
_entity_poly.pdbx_seq_one_letter_code
_entity_poly.pdbx_strand_id
1 'polypeptide(L)' 'MENFNHTSPAELFVGSVGGRSRRGLGYYRFNTGDEALSFVRDHFKGDLLASVVMQIDDERFNADQIRSHLNREEAVA' A
#
# COMPACT_ATOMS: atom_id res chain seq x y z
N MET A 1 16.40 0.50 -6.43
CA MET A 1 15.95 0.78 -5.06
C MET A 1 15.07 1.99 -5.18
N GLU A 2 13.76 1.78 -5.21
CA GLU A 2 12.83 2.92 -5.13
C GLU A 2 12.88 3.45 -3.71
N ASN A 3 12.89 4.77 -3.60
CA ASN A 3 13.10 5.45 -2.34
C ASN A 3 11.72 5.67 -1.72
N PHE A 4 11.18 4.65 -1.03
CA PHE A 4 9.91 4.77 -0.33
C PHE A 4 10.00 5.90 0.69
N ASN A 5 9.35 7.03 0.40
CA ASN A 5 9.43 8.20 1.23
C ASN A 5 8.38 8.12 2.35
N HIS A 6 8.85 7.71 3.52
CA HIS A 6 8.02 7.48 4.69
C HIS A 6 7.31 8.75 5.20
N THR A 7 7.80 9.96 4.90
CA THR A 7 7.28 11.21 5.45
C THR A 7 6.44 12.04 4.48
N SER A 8 6.46 11.72 3.19
CA SER A 8 5.66 12.41 2.18
C SER A 8 4.21 11.94 2.12
N PRO A 9 3.28 12.79 1.66
CA PRO A 9 1.88 12.40 1.45
C PRO A 9 1.76 11.18 0.54
N ALA A 10 0.81 10.31 0.89
CA ALA A 10 0.60 9.05 0.20
C ALA A 10 -0.87 8.82 -0.15
N GLU A 11 -1.09 8.16 -1.27
CA GLU A 11 -2.39 7.80 -1.79
C GLU A 11 -2.45 6.30 -2.07
N LEU A 12 -3.59 5.68 -1.76
CA LEU A 12 -3.86 4.27 -2.02
C LEU A 12 -5.03 4.14 -2.98
N PHE A 13 -4.80 3.37 -4.04
CA PHE A 13 -5.78 3.01 -5.04
C PHE A 13 -6.06 1.51 -4.93
N VAL A 14 -7.31 1.16 -4.68
CA VAL A 14 -7.72 -0.23 -4.44
C VAL A 14 -8.63 -0.69 -5.58
N GLY A 15 -8.09 -1.57 -6.41
CA GLY A 15 -8.83 -2.29 -7.45
C GLY A 15 -9.65 -3.46 -6.90
N SER A 16 -10.42 -4.10 -7.77
CA SER A 16 -11.13 -5.35 -7.44
C SER A 16 -10.26 -6.57 -7.76
N VAL A 17 -10.07 -7.48 -6.79
CA VAL A 17 -9.47 -8.80 -7.06
C VAL A 17 -10.58 -9.78 -7.42
N GLY A 18 -10.56 -10.30 -8.66
CA GLY A 18 -11.36 -11.47 -9.07
C GLY A 18 -12.87 -11.37 -8.83
N GLY A 19 -13.46 -10.17 -8.89
CA GLY A 19 -14.90 -9.94 -8.63
C GLY A 19 -15.34 -10.16 -7.18
N ARG A 20 -14.41 -10.38 -6.24
CA ARG A 20 -14.70 -10.66 -4.82
C ARG A 20 -14.52 -9.47 -3.88
N SER A 21 -14.27 -8.26 -4.39
CA SER A 21 -14.20 -7.07 -3.53
C SER A 21 -15.61 -6.72 -3.01
N ARG A 22 -15.96 -7.28 -1.84
CA ARG A 22 -17.15 -6.87 -1.07
C ARG A 22 -16.94 -5.49 -0.41
N ARG A 23 -15.70 -5.01 -0.38
CA ARG A 23 -15.35 -3.61 -0.09
C ARG A 23 -15.18 -2.95 -1.45
N GLY A 24 -16.02 -1.98 -1.76
CA GLY A 24 -16.01 -1.29 -3.05
C GLY A 24 -14.62 -0.76 -3.41
N LEU A 25 -14.39 -0.54 -4.70
CA LEU A 25 -13.20 0.15 -5.21
C LEU A 25 -12.92 1.37 -4.33
N GLY A 26 -11.73 1.41 -3.73
CA GLY A 26 -11.42 2.31 -2.64
C GLY A 26 -10.31 3.28 -3.03
N TYR A 27 -10.44 4.52 -2.56
CA TYR A 27 -9.38 5.51 -2.58
C TYR A 27 -9.17 6.01 -1.16
N TYR A 28 -7.92 6.04 -0.73
CA TYR A 28 -7.53 6.53 0.60
C TYR A 28 -6.35 7.47 0.45
N ARG A 29 -6.31 8.52 1.26
CA ARG A 29 -5.22 9.50 1.29
C ARG A 29 -4.71 9.64 2.72
N PHE A 30 -3.38 9.74 2.83
CA PHE A 30 -2.65 9.80 4.09
C PHE A 30 -1.69 10.98 4.06
N ASN A 31 -1.31 11.46 5.25
CA ASN A 31 -0.35 12.55 5.36
C ASN A 31 1.08 12.07 5.14
N THR A 32 1.35 10.78 5.40
CA THR A 32 2.68 10.18 5.28
C THR A 32 2.63 8.79 4.62
N GLY A 33 3.76 8.37 4.02
CA GLY A 33 3.98 7.02 3.54
C GLY A 33 3.87 5.97 4.66
N ASP A 34 4.32 6.30 5.86
CA ASP A 34 4.19 5.43 7.05
C ASP A 34 2.74 5.12 7.43
N GLU A 35 1.89 6.15 7.42
CA GLU A 35 0.46 6.00 7.68
C GLU A 35 -0.18 5.08 6.63
N ALA A 36 0.15 5.30 5.35
CA ALA A 36 -0.35 4.47 4.27
C ALA A 36 0.13 3.02 4.38
N LEU A 37 1.41 2.80 4.68
CA LEU A 37 1.99 1.46 4.82
C LEU A 37 1.38 0.70 6.01
N SER A 38 1.19 1.39 7.14
CA SER A 38 0.50 0.84 8.31
C SER A 38 -0.94 0.46 7.97
N PHE A 39 -1.66 1.33 7.27
CA PHE A 39 -3.02 1.04 6.82
C PHE A 39 -3.07 -0.19 5.91
N VAL A 40 -2.13 -0.32 4.97
CA VAL A 40 -2.01 -1.51 4.12
C VAL A 40 -1.80 -2.78 4.96
N ARG A 41 -0.82 -2.77 5.87
CA ARG A 41 -0.50 -3.90 6.75
C ARG A 41 -1.72 -4.41 7.50
N ASP A 42 -2.53 -3.50 8.01
CA ASP A 42 -3.67 -3.83 8.87
C ASP A 42 -4.89 -4.32 8.06
N HIS A 43 -5.11 -3.77 6.87
CA HIS A 43 -6.35 -3.96 6.11
C HIS A 43 -6.23 -4.88 4.89
N PHE A 44 -5.03 -5.05 4.32
CA PHE A 44 -4.80 -5.75 3.05
C PHE A 44 -3.81 -6.90 3.24
N LYS A 45 -4.36 -8.10 3.46
CA LYS A 45 -3.58 -9.33 3.66
C LYS A 45 -3.78 -10.30 2.51
N GLY A 46 -2.74 -11.09 2.22
CA GLY A 46 -2.77 -12.12 1.19
C GLY A 46 -3.11 -11.55 -0.19
N ASP A 47 -4.09 -12.18 -0.86
CA ASP A 47 -4.49 -11.83 -2.23
C ASP A 47 -5.10 -10.42 -2.36
N LEU A 48 -5.61 -9.84 -1.26
CA LEU A 48 -6.17 -8.48 -1.28
C LEU A 48 -5.11 -7.41 -1.54
N LEU A 49 -3.84 -7.69 -1.19
CA LEU A 49 -2.75 -6.77 -1.49
C LEU A 49 -2.51 -6.63 -3.00
N ALA A 50 -2.83 -7.67 -3.77
CA ALA A 50 -2.59 -7.70 -5.21
C ALA A 50 -3.42 -6.66 -5.99
N SER A 51 -4.49 -6.10 -5.41
CA SER A 51 -5.23 -4.99 -6.03
C SER A 51 -4.84 -3.60 -5.53
N VAL A 52 -3.79 -3.49 -4.72
CA VAL A 52 -3.37 -2.20 -4.15
C VAL A 52 -2.24 -1.61 -4.98
N VAL A 53 -2.39 -0.33 -5.31
CA VAL A 53 -1.31 0.53 -5.79
C VAL A 53 -1.20 1.71 -4.83
N MET A 54 0.02 2.00 -4.38
CA MET A 54 0.33 3.15 -3.54
C MET A 54 1.08 4.18 -4.38
N GLN A 55 0.75 5.46 -4.22
CA GLN A 55 1.52 6.56 -4.75
C GLN A 55 2.03 7.40 -3.59
N ILE A 56 3.32 7.75 -3.60
CA ILE A 56 3.94 8.68 -2.66
C ILE A 56 4.60 9.77 -3.48
N ASP A 57 4.18 11.02 -3.29
CA ASP A 57 4.49 12.12 -4.21
C ASP A 57 4.22 11.70 -5.68
N ASP A 58 5.26 11.60 -6.51
CA ASP A 58 5.20 11.22 -7.92
C ASP A 58 5.59 9.75 -8.19
N GLU A 59 5.99 9.00 -7.16
CA GLU A 59 6.41 7.60 -7.27
C GLU A 59 5.27 6.62 -6.99
N ARG A 60 5.15 5.58 -7.82
CA ARG A 60 4.11 4.55 -7.71
C ARG A 60 4.70 3.20 -7.35
N PHE A 61 4.12 2.59 -6.33
CA PHE A 61 4.47 1.28 -5.79
C PHE A 61 3.32 0.30 -6.03
N ASN A 62 3.61 -0.79 -6.72
CA ASN A 62 2.69 -1.90 -6.92
C ASN A 62 2.69 -2.85 -5.70
N ALA A 63 1.80 -3.85 -5.73
CA ALA A 63 1.64 -4.82 -4.65
C ALA A 63 2.94 -5.54 -4.23
N ASP A 64 3.81 -5.89 -5.19
CA ASP A 64 5.06 -6.60 -4.90
C ASP A 64 6.08 -5.68 -4.23
N GLN A 65 6.19 -4.44 -4.69
CA GLN A 65 7.02 -3.41 -4.08
C GLN A 65 6.55 -3.10 -2.66
N ILE A 66 5.24 -2.87 -2.47
CA ILE A 66 4.64 -2.63 -1.15
C ILE A 66 4.90 -3.82 -0.22
N ARG A 67 4.74 -5.05 -0.70
CA ARG A 67 5.05 -6.27 0.08
C ARG A 67 6.52 -6.31 0.50
N SER A 68 7.44 -5.92 -0.39
CA SER A 68 8.86 -5.86 -0.06
C SER A 68 9.15 -4.85 1.05
N HIS A 69 8.44 -3.71 1.08
CA HIS A 69 8.58 -2.71 2.16
C HIS A 69 8.02 -3.22 3.48
N LEU A 70 6.82 -3.82 3.47
CA LEU A 70 6.20 -4.42 4.66
C LEU A 70 7.10 -5.47 5.31
N ASN A 71 7.62 -6.41 4.51
CA ASN A 71 8.50 -7.47 5.02
C ASN A 71 9.82 -6.93 5.58
N ARG A 72 10.30 -5.78 5.07
CA ARG A 72 11.52 -5.15 5.55
C ARG A 72 11.31 -4.50 6.91
N GLU A 73 10.15 -3.90 7.17
CA GLU A 73 9.83 -3.32 8.48
C GLU A 73 9.71 -4.41 9.56
N GLU A 74 9.11 -5.56 9.24
CA GLU A 74 9.03 -6.70 10.17
C GLU A 74 10.41 -7.28 10.51
N ALA A 75 11.39 -7.17 9.63
CA ALA A 75 12.75 -7.68 9.86
C ALA A 75 13.61 -6.76 10.75
N VAL A 76 13.16 -5.53 11.03
CA VAL A 76 13.89 -4.52 11.81
C VAL A 76 13.28 -4.32 13.21
N ALA A 77 12.07 -4.84 13.45
CA ALA A 77 11.37 -4.83 14.74
C ALA A 77 11.70 -6.04 15.61
#